data_AF-A0A956HS12-F1
#
_entry.id   AF-A0A956HS12-F1
#
_cell.length_a   1.000
_cell.length_b   1.000
_cell.length_c   1.000
_cell.angle_alpha   90.00
_cell.angle_beta   90.00
_cell.angle_gamma   90.00
#
_symmetry.space_group_name_H-M   'P 1'
#
loop_
_entity.id
_entity.type
_entity.pdbx_description
1 polymer ?
#
loop_
_entity_poly.entity_id
_entity_poly.type
_entity_poly.pdbx_seq_one_letter_code
_entity_poly.pdbx_strand_id
1 'polypeptide(L)'
;MGLYERHLCPHLTELALRSGHVHKERRRLLAEVRGRVLEIGFGTGLNLQHYREGVERLDIVDPAEGMHARARERVAASGLPVHEHRLSAERLPFDDDQFDAVVCTFTLCTIPD
;
A
#
# COMPACT_ATOMS: atom_id res chain seq x y z
N MET A 1 20.15 -2.07 9.79
CA MET A 1 19.23 -0.93 9.68
C MET A 1 19.47 0.09 10.79
N GLY A 2 19.78 1.33 10.43
CA GLY A 2 20.14 2.41 11.35
C GLY A 2 18.95 3.11 12.00
N LEU A 3 19.19 3.96 13.02
CA LEU A 3 18.15 4.80 13.64
C LEU A 3 17.45 5.73 12.63
N TYR A 4 18.18 6.22 11.62
CA TYR A 4 17.65 7.05 10.53
C TYR A 4 16.58 6.32 9.71
N GLU A 5 16.86 5.09 9.27
CA GLU A 5 15.94 4.29 8.46
C GLU A 5 14.69 3.89 9.23
N ARG A 6 14.82 3.65 10.55
CA ARG A 6 13.70 3.24 11.40
C ARG A 6 12.77 4.39 11.78
N HIS A 7 13.29 5.60 11.95
CA HIS A 7 12.50 6.70 12.53
C HIS A 7 12.40 7.93 11.63
N LEU A 8 13.48 8.36 10.98
CA LEU A 8 13.47 9.62 10.22
C LEU A 8 12.93 9.43 8.80
N CYS A 9 13.47 8.42 8.09
CA CYS A 9 13.13 8.14 6.71
C CYS A 9 11.61 7.93 6.49
N PRO A 10 10.89 7.14 7.31
CA PRO A 10 9.46 6.90 7.09
C PRO A 10 8.62 8.19 7.21
N HIS A 11 8.98 9.07 8.13
CA HIS A 11 8.26 10.33 8.33
C HIS A 11 8.52 11.34 7.22
N LEU A 12 9.76 11.45 6.75
CA LEU A 12 10.12 12.34 5.63
C LEU A 12 9.48 11.86 4.33
N THR A 13 9.55 10.57 4.06
CA THR A 13 8.92 9.95 2.88
C THR A 13 7.40 10.12 2.92
N GLU A 14 6.75 9.90 4.06
CA GLU A 14 5.32 10.15 4.19
C GLU A 14 4.98 11.63 3.94
N LEU A 15 5.77 12.57 4.46
CA LEU A 15 5.55 14.00 4.24
C LEU A 15 5.65 14.37 2.75
N ALA A 16 6.66 13.87 2.05
CA ALA A 16 6.86 14.11 0.62
C ALA A 16 5.72 13.48 -0.22
N LEU A 17 5.34 12.24 0.09
CA LEU A 17 4.31 11.50 -0.64
C LEU A 17 2.88 11.96 -0.33
N ARG A 18 2.68 12.75 0.74
CA ARG A 18 1.41 13.43 1.04
C ARG A 18 1.23 14.74 0.27
N SER A 19 2.21 15.16 -0.53
CA SER A 19 2.10 16.38 -1.34
C SER A 19 0.88 16.35 -2.26
N GLY A 20 0.27 17.52 -2.50
CA GLY A 20 -0.98 17.63 -3.24
C GLY A 20 -0.93 17.08 -4.68
N HIS A 21 0.25 17.15 -5.32
CA HIS A 21 0.48 16.55 -6.64
C HIS A 21 0.39 15.02 -6.59
N VAL A 22 1.12 14.38 -5.67
CA VAL A 22 1.10 12.91 -5.51
C VAL A 22 -0.29 12.42 -5.15
N HIS A 23 -0.99 13.15 -4.29
CA HIS A 23 -2.37 12.83 -3.90
C HIS A 23 -3.37 12.90 -5.08
N LYS A 24 -3.17 13.84 -6.02
CA LYS A 24 -3.99 13.91 -7.24
C LYS A 24 -3.73 12.70 -8.15
N GLU A 25 -2.47 12.32 -8.32
CA GLU A 25 -2.11 11.16 -9.14
C GLU A 25 -2.61 9.84 -8.53
N ARG A 26 -2.51 9.66 -7.20
CA ARG A 26 -3.10 8.49 -6.51
C ARG A 26 -4.61 8.40 -6.76
N ARG A 27 -5.33 9.53 -6.62
CA ARG A 27 -6.77 9.55 -6.87
C ARG A 27 -7.12 9.20 -8.32
N ARG A 28 -6.29 9.60 -9.28
CA ARG A 28 -6.49 9.27 -10.70
C ARG A 28 -6.22 7.80 -10.97
N LEU A 29 -5.09 7.28 -10.49
CA LEU A 29 -4.67 5.89 -10.65
C LEU A 29 -5.71 4.92 -10.07
N LEU A 30 -6.22 5.22 -8.87
CA LEU A 30 -7.10 4.31 -8.13
C LEU A 30 -8.59 4.48 -8.45
N ALA A 31 -8.95 5.41 -9.35
CA ALA A 31 -10.35 5.68 -9.67
C ALA A 31 -11.05 4.48 -10.35
N GLU A 32 -10.30 3.66 -11.08
CA GLU A 32 -10.81 2.53 -11.87
C GLU A 32 -10.52 1.18 -11.24
N VAL A 33 -9.79 1.16 -10.11
CA VAL A 33 -9.43 -0.08 -9.39
C VAL A 33 -10.65 -0.63 -8.65
N ARG A 34 -10.98 -1.91 -8.91
CA ARG A 34 -12.17 -2.61 -8.41
C ARG A 34 -11.89 -4.11 -8.28
N GLY A 35 -12.78 -4.84 -7.59
CA GLY A 35 -12.71 -6.29 -7.40
C GLY A 35 -11.74 -6.68 -6.28
N ARG A 36 -11.04 -7.79 -6.48
CA ARG A 36 -9.97 -8.31 -5.61
C ARG A 36 -8.66 -7.64 -6.02
N VAL A 37 -8.08 -6.86 -5.11
CA VAL A 37 -6.95 -5.99 -5.38
C VAL A 37 -5.75 -6.43 -4.55
N LEU A 38 -4.57 -6.49 -5.19
CA LEU A 38 -3.29 -6.64 -4.52
C LEU A 38 -2.55 -5.31 -4.51
N GLU A 39 -2.15 -4.81 -3.35
CA GLU A 39 -1.29 -3.63 -3.22
C GLU A 39 0.11 -4.00 -2.73
N ILE A 40 1.13 -3.60 -3.50
CA ILE A 40 2.55 -3.84 -3.23
C ILE A 40 3.18 -2.60 -2.62
N GLY A 41 3.75 -2.73 -1.42
CA GLY A 41 4.36 -1.65 -0.64
C GLY A 41 3.32 -0.71 -0.04
N PHE A 42 2.47 -1.27 0.79
CA PHE A 42 1.38 -0.53 1.44
C PHE A 42 1.90 0.63 2.30
N GLY A 43 3.06 0.46 2.94
CA GLY A 43 3.67 1.43 3.82
C GLY A 43 2.69 1.95 4.88
N THR A 44 2.39 3.26 4.83
CA THR A 44 1.48 3.89 5.78
C THR A 44 0.01 3.87 5.34
N GLY A 45 -0.35 3.29 4.20
CA GLY A 45 -1.74 3.19 3.74
C GLY A 45 -2.30 4.48 3.15
N LEU A 46 -1.46 5.30 2.48
CA LEU A 46 -1.90 6.57 1.86
C LEU A 46 -2.88 6.37 0.69
N ASN A 47 -2.93 5.17 0.11
CA ASN A 47 -3.85 4.82 -0.96
C ASN A 47 -5.28 4.56 -0.48
N LEU A 48 -5.47 4.21 0.80
CA LEU A 48 -6.78 3.75 1.31
C LEU A 48 -7.93 4.72 1.03
N GLN A 49 -7.68 6.02 1.23
CA GLN A 49 -8.66 7.08 0.98
C GLN A 49 -8.99 7.32 -0.51
N HIS A 50 -8.40 6.56 -1.43
CA HIS A 50 -8.60 6.71 -2.88
C HIS A 50 -9.23 5.48 -3.53
N TYR A 51 -9.25 4.35 -2.84
CA TYR A 51 -10.07 3.22 -3.25
C TYR A 51 -11.55 3.59 -3.12
N ARG A 52 -12.34 3.18 -4.11
CA ARG A 52 -13.78 3.45 -4.18
C ARG A 52 -14.57 2.19 -3.79
N GLU A 53 -15.88 2.31 -3.67
CA GLU A 53 -16.80 1.23 -3.27
C GLU A 53 -16.72 -0.04 -4.13
N GLY A 54 -16.09 0.01 -5.31
CA GLY A 54 -15.92 -1.17 -6.17
C GLY A 54 -14.82 -2.13 -5.73
N VAL A 55 -14.04 -1.85 -4.68
CA VAL A 55 -13.03 -2.78 -4.13
C VAL A 55 -13.70 -3.74 -3.17
N GLU A 56 -13.70 -5.03 -3.52
CA GLU A 56 -14.31 -6.11 -2.74
C GLU A 56 -13.37 -6.62 -1.66
N ARG A 57 -12.07 -6.67 -1.97
CA ARG A 57 -11.02 -7.15 -1.07
C ARG A 57 -9.69 -6.50 -1.44
N LEU A 58 -8.93 -6.09 -0.44
CA LEU A 58 -7.60 -5.53 -0.61
C LEU A 58 -6.56 -6.38 0.14
N ASP A 59 -5.76 -7.13 -0.59
CA ASP A 59 -4.58 -7.81 -0.07
C ASP A 59 -3.38 -6.87 -0.14
N ILE A 60 -2.69 -6.67 0.98
CA ILE A 60 -1.56 -5.75 1.08
C ILE A 60 -0.28 -6.53 1.36
N VAL A 61 0.79 -6.20 0.63
CA VAL A 61 2.11 -6.81 0.79
C VAL A 61 3.13 -5.75 1.19
N ASP A 62 3.81 -5.97 2.31
CA ASP A 62 4.91 -5.11 2.77
C ASP A 62 5.90 -5.92 3.65
N PRO A 63 7.23 -5.79 3.45
CA PRO A 63 8.22 -6.54 4.22
C PRO A 63 8.41 -6.01 5.66
N ALA A 64 7.88 -4.85 6.03
CA ALA A 64 8.03 -4.31 7.38
C ALA A 64 7.45 -5.27 8.45
N GLU A 65 8.11 -5.38 9.61
CA GLU A 65 7.74 -6.31 10.71
C GLU A 65 6.33 -6.12 11.31
N GLY A 66 5.59 -5.12 10.82
CA GLY A 66 4.15 -5.10 10.85
C GLY A 66 3.61 -3.82 10.25
N MET A 67 2.31 -3.82 9.98
CA MET A 67 1.58 -2.63 9.56
C MET A 67 1.93 -1.44 10.48
N HIS A 68 2.35 -0.31 9.91
CA HIS A 68 2.62 0.89 10.68
C HIS A 68 1.38 1.27 11.52
N ALA A 69 1.56 1.83 12.71
CA ALA A 69 0.42 2.23 13.57
C ALA A 69 -0.60 3.11 12.80
N ARG A 70 -0.09 4.05 12.00
CA ARG A 70 -0.89 4.90 11.10
C ARG A 70 -1.64 4.10 10.01
N ALA A 71 -1.01 3.06 9.47
CA ALA A 71 -1.65 2.19 8.49
C ALA A 71 -2.80 1.41 9.14
N ARG A 72 -2.63 0.89 10.36
CA ARG A 72 -3.73 0.24 11.11
C ARG A 72 -4.90 1.17 11.36
N GLU A 73 -4.64 2.40 11.79
CA GLU A 73 -5.67 3.43 12.00
C GLU A 73 -6.44 3.74 10.70
N ARG A 74 -5.72 3.87 9.58
CA ARG A 74 -6.33 4.14 8.28
C ARG A 74 -7.13 2.94 7.76
N VAL A 75 -6.63 1.71 7.94
CA VAL A 75 -7.36 0.48 7.60
C VAL A 75 -8.67 0.45 8.37
N ALA A 76 -8.63 0.65 9.69
CA ALA A 76 -9.82 0.68 10.53
C ALA A 76 -10.81 1.77 10.11
N ALA A 77 -10.33 2.93 9.67
CA ALA A 77 -11.17 4.03 9.19
C ALA A 77 -11.70 3.84 7.76
N SER A 78 -11.09 2.96 6.96
CA SER A 78 -11.43 2.82 5.53
C SER A 78 -12.73 2.04 5.27
N GLY A 79 -13.12 1.16 6.19
CA GLY A 79 -14.23 0.22 5.98
C GLY A 79 -13.96 -0.86 4.91
N LEU A 80 -12.76 -0.91 4.33
CA LEU A 80 -12.39 -1.90 3.33
C LEU A 80 -11.99 -3.24 3.98
N PRO A 81 -12.31 -4.37 3.34
CA PRO A 81 -11.79 -5.68 3.75
C PRO A 81 -10.30 -5.80 3.40
N VAL A 82 -9.43 -5.45 4.35
CA VAL A 82 -7.96 -5.45 4.16
C VAL A 82 -7.32 -6.70 4.77
N HIS A 83 -6.51 -7.41 3.99
CA HIS A 83 -5.75 -8.59 4.41
C HIS A 83 -4.24 -8.32 4.32
N GLU A 84 -3.54 -8.41 5.46
CA GLU A 84 -2.11 -8.11 5.55
C GLU A 84 -1.23 -9.34 5.28
N HIS A 85 -0.28 -9.20 4.37
CA HIS A 85 0.75 -10.19 4.06
C HIS A 85 2.14 -9.60 4.30
N ARG A 86 2.86 -10.14 5.29
CA ARG A 86 4.20 -9.65 5.68
C ARG A 86 5.28 -10.40 4.93
N LEU A 87 5.53 -10.00 3.69
CA LEU A 87 6.45 -10.69 2.80
C LEU A 87 7.07 -9.73 1.77
N SER A 88 8.20 -10.16 1.19
CA SER A 88 8.76 -9.47 0.03
C SER A 88 7.88 -9.73 -1.20
N ALA A 89 7.66 -8.69 -1.99
CA ALA A 89 6.91 -8.79 -3.25
C ALA A 89 7.62 -9.65 -4.31
N GLU A 90 8.89 -10.02 -4.11
CA GLU A 90 9.64 -10.93 -4.99
C GLU A 90 9.07 -12.36 -4.97
N ARG A 91 8.33 -12.73 -3.91
CA ARG A 91 7.73 -14.07 -3.75
C ARG A 91 6.33 -13.97 -3.17
N LEU A 92 5.36 -13.86 -4.06
CA LEU A 92 3.95 -13.78 -3.70
C LEU A 92 3.34 -15.20 -3.58
N PRO A 93 2.79 -15.59 -2.42
CA PRO A 93 2.21 -16.92 -2.20
C PRO A 93 0.74 -16.96 -2.67
N PHE A 94 0.46 -16.39 -3.84
CA PHE A 94 -0.87 -16.36 -4.44
C PHE A 94 -0.90 -17.24 -5.68
N ASP A 95 -2.04 -17.86 -5.95
CA ASP A 95 -2.21 -18.54 -7.23
C ASP A 95 -2.37 -17.53 -8.36
N ASP A 96 -2.12 -17.97 -9.59
CA ASP A 96 -2.35 -17.17 -10.79
C ASP A 96 -3.83 -16.75 -10.92
N ASP A 97 -4.06 -15.61 -11.57
CA ASP A 97 -5.40 -15.07 -11.89
C ASP A 97 -6.35 -14.87 -10.68
N GLN A 98 -5.80 -14.66 -9.47
CA GLN A 98 -6.60 -14.40 -8.27
C GLN A 98 -7.01 -12.93 -8.08
N PHE A 99 -6.33 -11.97 -8.72
CA PHE A 99 -6.57 -10.54 -8.53
C PHE A 99 -7.06 -9.88 -9.81
N ASP A 100 -8.06 -9.01 -9.67
CA ASP A 100 -8.61 -8.21 -10.76
C ASP A 100 -7.74 -6.97 -11.04
N ALA A 101 -6.97 -6.51 -10.06
CA ALA A 101 -6.02 -5.42 -10.20
C ALA A 101 -4.82 -5.56 -9.25
N VAL A 102 -3.65 -5.11 -9.71
CA VAL A 102 -2.44 -4.97 -8.90
C VAL A 102 -2.02 -3.50 -8.87
N VAL A 103 -1.81 -2.97 -7.67
CA VAL A 103 -1.44 -1.58 -7.43
C VAL A 103 -0.03 -1.52 -6.84
N CYS A 104 0.79 -0.65 -7.41
CA CYS A 104 2.07 -0.30 -6.84
C CYS A 104 2.28 1.21 -6.93
N THR A 105 2.61 1.86 -5.81
CA THR A 105 2.86 3.31 -5.77
C THR A 105 4.13 3.62 -5.01
N PHE A 106 5.18 4.03 -5.73
CA PHE A 106 6.48 4.38 -5.16
C PHE A 106 7.18 3.24 -4.40
N THR A 107 6.93 1.98 -4.80
CA THR A 107 7.51 0.80 -4.15
C THR A 107 8.62 0.13 -4.98
N LEU A 108 8.44 -0.02 -6.30
CA LEU A 108 9.38 -0.81 -7.12
C LEU A 108 10.82 -0.29 -7.07
N CYS A 109 11.03 1.00 -6.79
CA CYS A 109 12.37 1.59 -6.65
C CYS A 109 13.14 1.11 -5.40
N THR A 110 12.50 0.36 -4.49
CA THR A 110 13.13 -0.19 -3.28
C THR A 110 13.16 -1.72 -3.28
N ILE A 111 12.63 -2.37 -4.32
CA ILE A 111 12.73 -3.83 -4.49
C ILE A 111 14.04 -4.10 -5.26
N PRO A 112 14.92 -4.98 -4.77
CA PRO A 112 16.25 -5.17 -5.37
C PRO A 112 16.24 -5.71 -6.80
N ASP A 113 15.30 -6.62 -7.10
CA ASP A 113 15.18 -7.35 -8.36
C ASP A 113 13.96 -6.89 -9.19
#